data_AF-A0A6G1G540-F1
#
_entry.id   AF-A0A6G1G540-F1
#
_cell.length_a   1.000
_cell.length_b   1.000
_cell.length_c   1.000
_cell.angle_alpha   90.00
_cell.angle_beta   90.00
_cell.angle_gamma   90.00
#
_symmetry.space_group_name_H-M   'P 1'
#
loop_
_entity.id
_entity.type
_entity.pdbx_description
1 polymer ?
#
loop_
_entity_poly.entity_id
_entity_poly.type
_entity_poly.pdbx_seq_one_letter_code
_entity_poly.pdbx_strand_id
1 'polypeptide(L)'
;MAFGQSTVPLGPVRAINNHDAPLPVHAINHHDAPLPDYNSLTSQEQAELRASDRDVFSDDYEAPPPPPTYADSTGNRPSYSPPTNIKEKDPSWLAPPPDDSLYGAQPAPAPTATSSRSPAPSIRSVVTTDPGTFVPGHVLKVSSLGISLVRLPVRYSELEIPIQREDGSSAYMSLRETKATGNSVLMRNDSVGANGQINARLVATTEYNFGPSKHPVIRCMPMGSSGFSRPSAPTSPGQASTDWQNVWEQGKEGVEVLGTGKWTRKTYGFTSPEGGAFEWRYVQERDASGQQQLTIALVMLQNRSQYEGGNARKGKGPEGVTVAQLVRNEDTRPPGVSKNNAGNGGNLVFHRDAPKYISEELVVATCLVMLKKEVDRRRMVQYMMLGAAVVIL
;
A
#
# COMPACT_ATOMS: atom_id res chain seq x y z
N MET A 1 -58.75 -36.67 15.75
CA MET A 1 -58.74 -37.59 16.92
C MET A 1 -57.30 -37.64 17.45
N ALA A 2 -57.16 -37.30 18.74
CA ALA A 2 -56.02 -37.47 19.65
C ALA A 2 -54.58 -37.13 19.17
N PHE A 3 -54.10 -35.94 19.54
CA PHE A 3 -52.67 -35.65 19.74
C PHE A 3 -52.34 -35.86 21.22
N GLY A 4 -51.40 -36.77 21.51
CA GLY A 4 -50.93 -37.08 22.86
C GLY A 4 -49.90 -36.07 23.36
N GLN A 5 -50.17 -35.48 24.52
CA GLN A 5 -49.22 -34.65 25.27
C GLN A 5 -48.31 -35.54 26.12
N SER A 6 -46.99 -35.36 25.99
CA SER A 6 -45.98 -36.01 26.83
C SER A 6 -45.48 -34.99 27.86
N THR A 7 -45.79 -35.24 29.13
CA THR A 7 -45.34 -34.48 30.30
C THR A 7 -44.05 -35.07 30.83
N VAL A 8 -43.00 -34.25 30.95
CA VAL A 8 -41.72 -34.60 31.59
C VAL A 8 -41.74 -34.14 33.05
N PRO A 9 -41.37 -34.98 34.04
CA PRO A 9 -41.35 -34.59 35.44
C PRO A 9 -40.07 -33.82 35.83
N LEU A 10 -40.26 -32.73 36.57
CA LEU A 10 -39.22 -31.94 37.23
C LEU A 10 -38.64 -32.71 38.44
N GLY A 11 -37.31 -32.89 38.45
CA GLY A 11 -36.56 -33.43 39.59
C GLY A 11 -36.23 -32.37 40.66
N PRO A 12 -35.87 -32.78 41.89
CA PRO A 12 -35.84 -31.90 43.06
C PRO A 12 -34.58 -31.02 43.13
N VAL A 13 -34.81 -29.77 43.55
CA VAL A 13 -33.81 -28.75 43.88
C VAL A 13 -33.04 -29.16 45.13
N ARG A 14 -31.73 -29.38 45.00
CA ARG A 14 -30.81 -29.52 46.14
C ARG A 14 -30.32 -28.15 46.58
N ALA A 15 -30.65 -27.78 47.81
CA ALA A 15 -30.04 -26.67 48.53
C ALA A 15 -28.56 -27.00 48.83
N ILE A 16 -27.66 -26.06 48.52
CA ILE A 16 -26.26 -26.12 48.91
C ILE A 16 -26.04 -24.98 49.89
N ASN A 17 -25.58 -25.36 51.09
CA ASN A 17 -25.33 -24.48 52.22
C ASN A 17 -24.17 -23.51 51.95
N ASN A 18 -24.38 -22.25 52.32
CA ASN A 18 -23.35 -21.26 52.58
C ASN A 18 -22.56 -21.66 53.82
N HIS A 19 -21.24 -21.78 53.69
CA HIS A 19 -20.27 -21.40 54.71
C HIS A 19 -18.87 -21.50 54.09
N ASP A 20 -18.25 -20.36 53.80
CA ASP A 20 -16.80 -20.22 53.93
C ASP A 20 -16.43 -18.73 53.99
N ALA A 21 -15.63 -18.40 55.00
CA ALA A 21 -15.17 -17.07 55.36
C ALA A 21 -14.04 -16.59 54.43
N PRO A 22 -13.87 -15.28 54.20
CA PRO A 22 -12.79 -14.76 53.37
C PRO A 22 -11.49 -14.59 54.18
N LEU A 23 -10.38 -15.06 53.63
CA LEU A 23 -9.01 -14.71 54.04
C LEU A 23 -8.63 -13.32 53.48
N PRO A 24 -7.80 -12.53 54.20
CA PRO A 24 -7.34 -11.22 53.73
C PRO A 24 -6.12 -11.38 52.82
N VAL A 25 -6.24 -10.93 51.56
CA VAL A 25 -5.11 -10.81 50.63
C VAL A 25 -4.70 -9.35 50.58
N HIS A 26 -3.57 -9.02 51.21
CA HIS A 26 -2.86 -7.76 50.97
C HIS A 26 -2.11 -7.88 49.63
N ALA A 27 -2.60 -7.20 48.60
CA ALA A 27 -1.85 -6.90 47.39
C ALA A 27 -1.67 -5.38 47.30
N ILE A 28 -0.41 -4.95 47.38
CA ILE A 28 0.01 -3.56 47.18
C ILE A 28 0.13 -3.34 45.67
N ASN A 29 -0.84 -2.65 45.08
CA ASN A 29 -0.72 -2.08 43.73
C ASN A 29 -0.17 -0.65 43.87
N HIS A 30 1.13 -0.48 43.61
CA HIS A 30 1.72 0.81 43.28
C HIS A 30 1.75 0.94 41.76
N HIS A 31 0.68 1.44 41.15
CA HIS A 31 0.68 2.08 39.83
C HIS A 31 -0.74 2.56 39.55
N ASP A 32 -1.05 3.77 40.00
CA ASP A 32 -2.08 4.66 39.46
C ASP A 32 -2.08 5.93 40.33
N ALA A 33 -1.02 6.72 40.19
CA ALA A 33 -1.06 8.12 40.60
C ALA A 33 -1.61 8.90 39.39
N PRO A 34 -2.75 9.61 39.51
CA PRO A 34 -3.27 10.43 38.43
C PRO A 34 -2.24 11.52 38.09
N LEU A 35 -1.95 11.68 36.79
CA LEU A 35 -1.11 12.78 36.31
C LEU A 35 -1.74 14.11 36.72
N PRO A 36 -0.95 15.07 37.24
CA PRO A 36 -1.49 16.36 37.66
C PRO A 36 -2.09 17.10 36.46
N ASP A 37 -3.28 17.69 36.68
CA ASP A 37 -3.95 18.53 35.69
C ASP A 37 -3.03 19.70 35.35
N TYR A 38 -2.61 19.81 34.09
CA TYR A 38 -1.67 20.83 33.60
C TYR A 38 -2.12 22.27 33.95
N ASN A 39 -3.42 22.50 34.08
CA ASN A 39 -3.99 23.81 34.43
C ASN A 39 -3.91 24.13 35.94
N SER A 40 -3.53 23.17 36.77
CA SER A 40 -3.32 23.36 38.21
C SER A 40 -1.87 23.70 38.58
N LEU A 41 -0.95 23.59 37.62
CA LEU A 41 0.47 23.90 37.82
C LEU A 41 0.72 25.41 37.88
N THR A 42 1.66 25.81 38.72
CA THR A 42 2.11 27.20 38.77
C THR A 42 2.82 27.58 37.48
N SER A 43 2.84 28.88 37.15
CA SER A 43 3.52 29.37 35.94
C SER A 43 5.03 29.05 35.92
N GLN A 44 5.64 28.82 37.08
CA GLN A 44 7.04 28.43 37.20
C GLN A 44 7.26 26.95 36.86
N GLU A 45 6.38 26.04 37.32
CA GLU A 45 6.44 24.61 36.99
C GLU A 45 6.13 24.35 35.51
N GLN A 46 5.20 25.12 34.93
CA GLN A 46 4.94 25.07 33.49
C GLN A 46 6.14 25.58 32.65
N ALA A 47 6.94 26.49 33.20
CA ALA A 47 8.15 26.99 32.54
C ALA A 47 9.31 25.99 32.61
N GLU A 48 9.47 25.28 33.72
CA GLU A 48 10.47 24.21 33.87
C GLU A 48 10.17 23.00 32.97
N LEU A 49 8.90 22.59 32.85
CA LEU A 49 8.47 21.55 31.92
C LEU A 49 8.74 21.92 30.45
N ARG A 50 8.64 23.20 30.09
CA ARG A 50 9.00 23.68 28.74
C ARG A 50 10.51 23.80 28.51
N ALA A 51 11.29 23.95 29.57
CA ALA A 51 12.74 24.02 29.47
C ALA A 51 13.35 22.61 29.28
N SER A 52 12.80 21.57 29.92
CA SER A 52 13.33 20.20 29.78
C SER A 52 13.11 19.57 28.41
N ASP A 53 12.10 20.00 27.66
CA ASP A 53 11.82 19.52 26.30
C ASP A 53 12.74 20.14 25.22
N ARG A 54 13.53 21.16 25.58
CA ARG A 54 14.33 21.93 24.63
C ARG A 54 15.77 21.44 24.44
N ASP A 55 16.25 20.53 25.29
CA ASP A 55 17.66 20.11 25.29
C ASP A 55 17.97 18.80 24.54
N VAL A 56 17.01 18.21 23.81
CA VAL A 56 17.21 16.90 23.13
C VAL A 56 17.47 17.01 21.61
N PHE A 57 17.40 18.19 21.00
CA PHE A 57 17.70 18.35 19.57
C PHE A 57 18.53 19.61 19.31
N SER A 58 19.84 19.49 19.45
CA SER A 58 20.80 20.44 18.92
C SER A 58 21.95 19.70 18.27
N ASP A 59 21.72 19.22 17.05
CA ASP A 59 22.78 18.90 16.08
C ASP A 59 22.60 19.82 14.87
N ASP A 60 23.71 20.44 14.49
CA ASP A 60 23.89 21.50 13.51
C ASP A 60 23.11 21.32 12.20
N TYR A 61 22.11 22.19 11.98
CA TYR A 61 21.50 22.39 10.66
C TYR A 61 21.77 23.83 10.21
N GLU A 62 22.81 23.98 9.39
CA GLU A 62 23.11 25.22 8.67
C GLU A 62 22.00 25.44 7.62
N ALA A 63 21.24 26.52 7.77
CA ALA A 63 20.13 26.84 6.88
C ALA A 63 20.66 27.17 5.47
N PRO A 64 20.09 26.62 4.39
CA PRO A 64 20.50 26.99 3.04
C PRO A 64 20.19 28.46 2.74
N PRO A 65 21.04 29.15 1.96
CA PRO A 65 20.83 30.55 1.63
C PRO A 65 19.51 30.74 0.85
N PRO A 66 18.83 31.88 1.03
CA PRO A 66 17.59 32.16 0.35
C PRO A 66 17.79 32.21 -1.18
N PRO A 67 16.78 31.82 -1.97
CA PRO A 67 16.86 31.90 -3.42
C PRO A 67 16.95 33.36 -3.89
N PRO A 68 17.63 33.65 -5.01
CA PRO A 68 17.73 35.01 -5.54
C PRO A 68 16.36 35.53 -5.96
N THR A 69 16.00 36.68 -5.43
CA THR A 69 14.84 37.48 -5.84
C THR A 69 15.08 38.04 -7.23
N TYR A 70 14.39 37.49 -8.24
CA TYR A 70 14.30 38.12 -9.56
C TYR A 70 13.31 39.27 -9.48
N ALA A 71 13.84 40.50 -9.60
CA ALA A 71 13.06 41.70 -9.78
C ALA A 71 12.44 41.71 -11.19
N ASP A 72 11.13 41.96 -11.22
CA ASP A 72 10.33 42.17 -12.41
C ASP A 72 10.68 43.52 -13.05
N SER A 73 11.11 43.49 -14.32
CA SER A 73 11.32 44.69 -15.13
C SER A 73 10.81 44.48 -16.56
N THR A 74 9.59 44.96 -16.76
CA THR A 74 9.14 45.77 -17.91
C THR A 74 9.71 45.42 -19.29
N GLY A 75 8.86 44.80 -20.11
CA GLY A 75 8.54 45.26 -21.47
C GLY A 75 9.67 45.39 -22.48
N ASN A 76 9.85 44.37 -23.31
CA ASN A 76 9.89 44.55 -24.77
C ASN A 76 9.81 43.20 -25.49
N ARG A 77 8.86 43.08 -26.43
CA ARG A 77 8.62 41.90 -27.24
C ARG A 77 9.26 42.10 -28.61
N PRO A 78 10.27 41.31 -29.02
CA PRO A 78 10.74 41.34 -30.41
C PRO A 78 9.80 40.50 -31.29
N SER A 79 9.31 41.12 -32.35
CA SER A 79 8.61 40.48 -33.46
C SER A 79 9.58 39.62 -34.27
N TYR A 80 9.35 38.31 -34.34
CA TYR A 80 10.08 37.41 -35.24
C TYR A 80 9.28 37.22 -36.53
N SER A 81 9.89 37.59 -37.65
CA SER A 81 9.47 37.18 -39.00
C SER A 81 10.14 35.86 -39.38
N PRO A 82 9.46 34.93 -40.06
CA PRO A 82 10.04 33.65 -40.44
C PRO A 82 10.95 33.79 -41.68
N PRO A 83 12.11 33.11 -41.72
CA PRO A 83 12.93 33.07 -42.93
C PRO A 83 12.37 32.08 -43.96
N THR A 84 12.06 32.61 -45.15
CA THR A 84 11.81 31.85 -46.37
C THR A 84 13.14 31.50 -47.05
N ASN A 85 13.59 30.25 -46.95
CA ASN A 85 14.39 29.58 -47.99
C ASN A 85 14.65 28.12 -47.61
N ILE A 86 13.90 27.20 -48.20
CA ILE A 86 14.30 25.79 -48.30
C ILE A 86 14.17 25.41 -49.76
N LYS A 87 15.32 25.13 -50.38
CA LYS A 87 15.43 24.57 -51.73
C LYS A 87 14.85 23.17 -51.74
N GLU A 88 13.95 22.94 -52.69
CA GLU A 88 13.40 21.64 -53.07
C GLU A 88 14.53 20.65 -53.35
N LYS A 89 14.40 19.44 -52.77
CA LYS A 89 15.21 18.29 -53.09
C LYS A 89 14.25 17.12 -53.32
N ASP A 90 14.29 16.58 -54.52
CA ASP A 90 13.51 15.43 -55.01
C ASP A 90 13.45 14.26 -54.02
N PRO A 91 12.27 13.67 -53.77
CA PRO A 91 12.14 12.37 -53.15
C PRO A 91 11.75 11.30 -54.18
N SER A 92 12.75 10.63 -54.76
CA SER A 92 12.56 9.51 -55.69
C SER A 92 13.02 8.17 -55.10
N TRP A 93 12.47 7.73 -53.96
CA TRP A 93 12.66 6.33 -53.49
C TRP A 93 11.46 5.80 -52.68
N LEU A 94 10.30 5.71 -53.34
CA LEU A 94 9.18 4.87 -52.90
C LEU A 94 8.85 3.90 -54.04
N ALA A 95 9.44 2.71 -54.00
CA ALA A 95 8.95 1.54 -54.70
C ALA A 95 9.18 0.31 -53.80
N PRO A 96 8.12 -0.41 -53.39
CA PRO A 96 8.25 -1.68 -52.72
C PRO A 96 8.54 -2.80 -53.75
N PRO A 97 9.40 -3.79 -53.44
CA PRO A 97 9.50 -4.97 -54.29
C PRO A 97 8.32 -5.94 -54.05
N PRO A 98 7.95 -6.73 -55.06
CA PRO A 98 6.80 -7.62 -55.03
C PRO A 98 7.07 -8.95 -54.30
N ASP A 99 5.95 -9.52 -53.86
CA ASP A 99 5.75 -10.84 -53.29
C ASP A 99 6.04 -11.93 -54.33
N ASP A 100 6.74 -13.00 -53.95
CA ASP A 100 6.75 -14.25 -54.72
C ASP A 100 7.01 -15.45 -53.81
N SER A 101 6.13 -16.44 -53.96
CA SER A 101 5.99 -17.64 -53.15
C SER A 101 6.64 -18.88 -53.78
N LEU A 102 6.96 -19.85 -52.91
CA LEU A 102 7.06 -21.32 -53.14
C LEU A 102 8.39 -21.95 -53.63
N TYR A 103 8.59 -23.19 -53.13
CA TYR A 103 9.72 -24.14 -53.19
C TYR A 103 10.85 -23.86 -52.17
N GLY A 104 11.24 -24.74 -51.25
CA GLY A 104 11.16 -26.20 -51.19
C GLY A 104 12.57 -26.78 -51.25
N ALA A 105 13.07 -27.29 -50.10
CA ALA A 105 14.18 -28.25 -49.89
C ALA A 105 15.31 -27.79 -48.92
N GLN A 106 15.47 -28.60 -47.87
CA GLN A 106 16.66 -28.77 -47.01
C GLN A 106 17.81 -29.44 -47.82
N PRO A 107 19.11 -29.29 -47.46
CA PRO A 107 19.70 -29.90 -46.25
C PRO A 107 20.84 -29.11 -45.55
N ALA A 108 21.22 -29.58 -44.35
CA ALA A 108 22.27 -29.05 -43.45
C ALA A 108 23.71 -29.27 -43.97
N PRO A 109 24.78 -28.62 -43.43
CA PRO A 109 25.35 -28.96 -42.10
C PRO A 109 25.91 -27.78 -41.25
N ALA A 110 26.24 -28.08 -39.99
CA ALA A 110 26.85 -27.23 -38.93
C ALA A 110 28.31 -26.78 -39.25
N PRO A 111 29.09 -26.06 -38.38
CA PRO A 111 28.87 -25.60 -37.00
C PRO A 111 29.32 -24.12 -36.72
N THR A 112 29.25 -23.66 -35.46
CA THR A 112 30.30 -22.92 -34.69
C THR A 112 29.77 -21.75 -33.82
N ALA A 113 30.16 -21.80 -32.53
CA ALA A 113 30.34 -20.74 -31.54
C ALA A 113 29.15 -19.84 -31.12
N THR A 114 28.79 -19.92 -29.83
CA THR A 114 28.31 -18.73 -29.09
C THR A 114 28.78 -18.74 -27.64
N SER A 115 29.86 -17.99 -27.42
CA SER A 115 30.11 -17.03 -26.34
C SER A 115 29.26 -17.15 -25.06
N SER A 116 29.86 -17.70 -24.01
CA SER A 116 29.39 -17.56 -22.63
C SER A 116 29.76 -16.18 -22.08
N ARG A 117 28.79 -15.26 -22.05
CA ARG A 117 28.92 -13.96 -21.37
C ARG A 117 28.23 -14.02 -20.02
N SER A 118 29.01 -14.19 -18.96
CA SER A 118 28.60 -13.93 -17.59
C SER A 118 28.23 -12.45 -17.41
N PRO A 119 27.22 -12.13 -16.59
CA PRO A 119 27.23 -10.89 -15.84
C PRO A 119 27.37 -11.16 -14.34
N ALA A 120 28.24 -10.36 -13.74
CA ALA A 120 28.55 -10.28 -12.32
C ALA A 120 27.31 -10.09 -11.42
N PRO A 121 27.36 -10.51 -10.14
CA PRO A 121 26.23 -10.42 -9.24
C PRO A 121 26.05 -8.99 -8.71
N SER A 122 24.89 -8.38 -8.98
CA SER A 122 24.46 -7.17 -8.27
C SER A 122 23.79 -7.57 -6.96
N ILE A 123 24.41 -7.14 -5.86
CA ILE A 123 24.01 -7.36 -4.47
C ILE A 123 22.56 -6.92 -4.27
N ARG A 124 21.64 -7.88 -4.13
CA ARG A 124 20.31 -7.70 -3.52
C ARG A 124 20.28 -8.53 -2.25
N SER A 125 19.92 -7.92 -1.13
CA SER A 125 19.57 -8.65 0.09
C SER A 125 18.28 -9.41 -0.18
N VAL A 126 18.42 -10.65 -0.64
CA VAL A 126 17.33 -11.57 -0.93
C VAL A 126 17.19 -12.47 0.29
N VAL A 127 16.06 -12.35 0.98
CA VAL A 127 15.70 -13.28 2.04
C VAL A 127 14.79 -14.32 1.41
N THR A 128 15.22 -15.58 1.46
CA THR A 128 14.36 -16.74 1.18
C THR A 128 13.52 -16.97 2.43
N THR A 129 12.19 -16.89 2.30
CA THR A 129 11.26 -17.35 3.33
C THR A 129 11.39 -18.86 3.45
N ASP A 130 11.43 -19.40 4.67
CA ASP A 130 11.38 -20.86 4.85
C ASP A 130 10.04 -21.38 4.30
N PRO A 131 10.05 -22.26 3.29
CA PRO A 131 8.84 -22.68 2.56
C PRO A 131 7.86 -23.54 3.38
N GLY A 132 8.09 -23.71 4.69
CA GLY A 132 7.30 -24.62 5.55
C GLY A 132 6.31 -23.95 6.50
N THR A 133 6.27 -22.63 6.62
CA THR A 133 5.47 -21.96 7.69
C THR A 133 4.25 -21.18 7.21
N PHE A 134 4.13 -20.90 5.90
CA PHE A 134 2.98 -20.18 5.38
C PHE A 134 1.89 -21.15 4.91
N VAL A 135 0.82 -21.25 5.68
CA VAL A 135 -0.39 -22.00 5.30
C VAL A 135 -1.40 -21.03 4.69
N PRO A 136 -1.70 -21.12 3.38
CA PRO A 136 -2.67 -20.22 2.75
C PRO A 136 -4.07 -20.45 3.33
N GLY A 137 -4.78 -19.35 3.59
CA GLY A 137 -6.15 -19.32 4.09
C GLY A 137 -7.16 -19.02 2.99
N HIS A 138 -7.17 -17.76 2.54
CA HIS A 138 -8.02 -17.32 1.43
C HIS A 138 -7.28 -16.30 0.56
N VAL A 139 -7.84 -16.01 -0.63
CA VAL A 139 -7.21 -15.14 -1.62
C VAL A 139 -8.15 -14.01 -2.05
N LEU A 140 -7.59 -12.81 -2.19
CA LEU A 140 -8.23 -11.67 -2.83
C LEU A 140 -7.45 -11.26 -4.08
N LYS A 141 -8.14 -11.09 -5.21
CA LYS A 141 -7.55 -10.59 -6.45
C LYS A 141 -7.59 -9.07 -6.48
N VAL A 142 -6.42 -8.43 -6.42
CA VAL A 142 -6.27 -6.97 -6.49
C VAL A 142 -6.06 -6.56 -7.93
N SER A 143 -7.01 -5.86 -8.54
CA SER A 143 -6.98 -5.52 -9.97
C SER A 143 -6.39 -4.14 -10.26
N SER A 144 -5.23 -3.81 -9.68
CA SER A 144 -4.56 -2.54 -9.96
C SER A 144 -3.66 -2.63 -11.19
N LEU A 145 -3.78 -1.69 -12.12
CA LEU A 145 -3.02 -1.71 -13.37
C LEU A 145 -1.55 -1.24 -13.22
N GLY A 146 -1.29 -0.35 -12.26
CA GLY A 146 0.00 0.28 -12.08
C GLY A 146 0.43 1.19 -13.24
N ILE A 147 1.72 1.51 -13.32
CA ILE A 147 2.32 2.33 -14.39
C ILE A 147 3.52 1.66 -15.06
N SER A 148 3.61 1.79 -16.39
CA SER A 148 4.73 1.26 -17.19
C SER A 148 6.05 2.01 -16.92
N LEU A 149 7.18 1.38 -17.29
CA LEU A 149 8.52 1.97 -17.23
C LEU A 149 8.67 3.17 -18.16
N VAL A 150 8.23 3.03 -19.40
CA VAL A 150 8.29 4.07 -20.43
C VAL A 150 6.91 4.68 -20.56
N ARG A 151 6.67 5.78 -19.84
CA ARG A 151 5.44 6.56 -19.96
C ARG A 151 5.75 8.01 -19.70
N LEU A 152 5.13 8.90 -20.48
CA LEU A 152 5.08 10.32 -20.15
C LEU A 152 4.50 10.50 -18.74
N PRO A 153 4.92 11.54 -17.99
CA PRO A 153 4.50 11.79 -16.61
C PRO A 153 3.04 12.27 -16.56
N VAL A 154 2.11 11.38 -16.90
CA VAL A 154 0.68 11.62 -16.91
C VAL A 154 0.10 11.13 -15.57
N ARG A 155 -0.93 11.82 -15.11
CA ARG A 155 -1.63 11.52 -13.85
C ARG A 155 -2.13 10.06 -13.82
N TYR A 156 -2.26 9.51 -12.61
CA TYR A 156 -2.64 8.11 -12.44
C TYR A 156 -4.14 8.01 -12.73
N SER A 157 -4.52 7.29 -13.78
CA SER A 157 -5.89 7.32 -14.30
C SER A 157 -6.87 6.41 -13.56
N GLU A 158 -6.38 5.44 -12.78
CA GLU A 158 -7.21 4.41 -12.14
C GLU A 158 -7.88 4.93 -10.87
N LEU A 159 -9.08 5.50 -10.99
CA LEU A 159 -9.84 6.02 -9.85
C LEU A 159 -10.43 4.91 -8.98
N GLU A 160 -10.55 3.70 -9.52
CA GLU A 160 -11.19 2.57 -8.86
C GLU A 160 -10.31 1.34 -9.00
N ILE A 161 -10.06 0.67 -7.89
CA ILE A 161 -9.31 -0.59 -7.85
C ILE A 161 -10.25 -1.65 -7.27
N PRO A 162 -10.82 -2.53 -8.11
CA PRO A 162 -11.66 -3.59 -7.63
C PRO A 162 -10.81 -4.70 -7.01
N ILE A 163 -11.27 -5.20 -5.88
CA ILE A 163 -10.68 -6.31 -5.16
C ILE A 163 -11.75 -7.40 -5.07
N GLN A 164 -11.47 -8.56 -5.65
CA GLN A 164 -12.44 -9.64 -5.82
C GLN A 164 -12.03 -10.86 -5.00
N ARG A 165 -13.01 -11.68 -4.58
CA ARG A 165 -12.73 -13.02 -4.06
C ARG A 165 -12.49 -14.00 -5.21
N GLU A 166 -12.11 -15.23 -4.89
CA GLU A 166 -11.88 -16.30 -5.87
C GLU A 166 -13.13 -16.63 -6.71
N ASP A 167 -14.33 -16.44 -6.14
CA ASP A 167 -15.61 -16.62 -6.84
C ASP A 167 -15.95 -15.49 -7.83
N GLY A 168 -15.08 -14.47 -7.95
CA GLY A 168 -15.30 -13.29 -8.77
C GLY A 168 -16.21 -12.23 -8.13
N SER A 169 -16.80 -12.51 -6.96
CA SER A 169 -17.57 -11.53 -6.21
C SER A 169 -16.68 -10.37 -5.76
N SER A 170 -17.23 -9.15 -5.76
CA SER A 170 -16.48 -7.99 -5.29
C SER A 170 -16.41 -8.01 -3.76
N ALA A 171 -15.20 -8.05 -3.20
CA ALA A 171 -14.94 -7.99 -1.76
C ALA A 171 -14.74 -6.55 -1.30
N TYR A 172 -13.91 -5.81 -2.03
CA TYR A 172 -13.62 -4.41 -1.74
C TYR A 172 -13.53 -3.57 -3.01
N MET A 173 -13.67 -2.27 -2.82
CA MET A 173 -13.43 -1.25 -3.82
C MET A 173 -12.60 -0.13 -3.21
N SER A 174 -11.40 0.10 -3.73
CA SER A 174 -10.62 1.28 -3.40
C SER A 174 -10.96 2.39 -4.38
N LEU A 175 -11.48 3.50 -3.88
CA LEU A 175 -11.95 4.62 -4.67
C LEU A 175 -11.09 5.85 -4.42
N ARG A 176 -10.86 6.65 -5.46
CA ARG A 176 -10.18 7.94 -5.39
C ARG A 176 -11.07 9.01 -5.99
N GLU A 177 -11.13 10.15 -5.32
CA GLU A 177 -11.94 11.28 -5.78
C GLU A 177 -11.43 11.82 -7.12
N THR A 178 -10.10 11.97 -7.26
CA THR A 178 -9.50 12.54 -8.48
C THR A 178 -8.23 11.81 -8.89
N LYS A 179 -7.81 12.02 -10.15
CA LYS A 179 -6.54 11.50 -10.68
C LYS A 179 -5.32 12.18 -10.07
N ALA A 180 -5.51 13.34 -9.44
CA ALA A 180 -4.46 14.18 -8.88
C ALA A 180 -4.14 13.82 -7.43
N THR A 181 -5.14 13.36 -6.68
CA THR A 181 -4.97 13.03 -5.27
C THR A 181 -4.41 11.61 -5.10
N GLY A 182 -3.54 11.45 -4.10
CA GLY A 182 -3.11 10.14 -3.64
C GLY A 182 -4.09 9.52 -2.62
N ASN A 183 -5.01 10.33 -2.11
CA ASN A 183 -5.98 9.91 -1.10
C ASN A 183 -6.96 8.90 -1.70
N SER A 184 -7.38 7.96 -0.86
CA SER A 184 -8.33 6.92 -1.25
C SER A 184 -9.21 6.53 -0.09
N VAL A 185 -10.36 5.96 -0.43
CA VAL A 185 -11.30 5.36 0.52
C VAL A 185 -11.47 3.90 0.13
N LEU A 186 -11.45 3.01 1.11
CA LEU A 186 -11.65 1.59 0.95
C LEU A 186 -13.06 1.24 1.41
N MET A 187 -13.85 0.73 0.49
CA MET A 187 -15.21 0.26 0.74
C MET A 187 -15.20 -1.27 0.76
N ARG A 188 -15.80 -1.90 1.77
CA ARG A 188 -16.14 -3.32 1.76
C ARG A 188 -17.52 -3.50 1.14
N ASN A 189 -17.67 -4.51 0.29
CA ASN A 189 -18.94 -4.90 -0.29
C ASN A 189 -19.51 -6.09 0.51
N ASP A 190 -20.59 -5.85 1.26
CA ASP A 190 -21.14 -6.82 2.21
C ASP A 190 -22.18 -7.74 1.56
N SER A 191 -23.11 -7.16 0.79
CA SER A 191 -24.19 -7.92 0.13
C SER A 191 -24.80 -7.18 -1.05
N VAL A 192 -25.39 -7.90 -1.98
CA VAL A 192 -26.29 -7.32 -2.99
C VAL A 192 -27.66 -7.12 -2.34
N GLY A 193 -28.11 -5.87 -2.24
CA GLY A 193 -29.43 -5.52 -1.74
C GLY A 193 -30.55 -6.03 -2.66
N ALA A 194 -31.79 -6.02 -2.15
CA ALA A 194 -32.97 -6.53 -2.86
C ALA A 194 -33.25 -5.82 -4.21
N ASN A 195 -32.72 -4.61 -4.39
CA ASN A 195 -32.80 -3.81 -5.62
C ASN A 195 -31.63 -4.06 -6.59
N GLY A 196 -30.76 -5.05 -6.33
CA GLY A 196 -29.55 -5.29 -7.10
C GLY A 196 -28.39 -4.33 -6.81
N GLN A 197 -28.56 -3.40 -5.86
CA GLN A 197 -27.54 -2.43 -5.48
C GLN A 197 -26.58 -3.06 -4.48
N ILE A 198 -25.27 -2.89 -4.68
CA ILE A 198 -24.26 -3.39 -3.75
C ILE A 198 -24.28 -2.51 -2.50
N ASN A 199 -24.57 -3.10 -1.34
CA ASN A 199 -24.38 -2.47 -0.05
C ASN A 199 -22.88 -2.43 0.22
N ALA A 200 -22.34 -1.22 0.22
CA ALA A 200 -20.95 -0.95 0.52
C ALA A 200 -20.84 -0.25 1.87
N ARG A 201 -19.72 -0.48 2.56
CA ARG A 201 -19.43 0.12 3.85
C ARG A 201 -18.01 0.66 3.86
N LEU A 202 -17.83 1.87 4.38
CA LEU A 202 -16.50 2.46 4.57
C LEU A 202 -15.73 1.66 5.62
N VAL A 203 -14.57 1.12 5.25
CA VAL A 203 -13.71 0.36 6.16
C VAL A 203 -12.38 1.03 6.44
N ALA A 204 -11.85 1.80 5.49
CA ALA A 204 -10.66 2.60 5.75
C ALA A 204 -10.60 3.84 4.86
N THR A 205 -9.95 4.90 5.35
CA THR A 205 -9.47 5.99 4.52
C THR A 205 -7.94 5.99 4.53
N THR A 206 -7.35 6.46 3.45
CA THR A 206 -5.90 6.63 3.35
C THR A 206 -5.62 8.04 2.88
N GLU A 207 -4.99 8.82 3.74
CA GLU A 207 -4.43 10.12 3.41
C GLU A 207 -2.99 9.93 2.95
N TYR A 208 -2.74 10.24 1.69
CA TYR A 208 -1.45 10.00 1.08
C TYR A 208 -0.71 11.32 0.88
N ASN A 209 0.29 11.52 1.73
CA ASN A 209 1.12 12.70 1.72
C ASN A 209 2.43 12.41 0.96
N PHE A 210 2.54 12.88 -0.29
CA PHE A 210 3.75 12.70 -1.08
C PHE A 210 4.88 13.62 -0.59
N GLY A 211 6.03 13.04 -0.23
CA GLY A 211 7.24 13.79 0.11
C GLY A 211 8.17 13.06 1.08
N PRO A 212 9.41 13.57 1.26
CA PRO A 212 10.29 13.08 2.31
C PRO A 212 9.63 13.28 3.69
N SER A 213 9.78 12.27 4.55
CA SER A 213 9.25 12.26 5.93
C SER A 213 7.72 12.40 6.07
N LYS A 214 6.97 12.32 4.97
CA LYS A 214 5.51 12.25 5.00
C LYS A 214 5.07 10.80 4.81
N HIS A 215 4.52 10.21 5.85
CA HIS A 215 3.98 8.86 5.80
C HIS A 215 2.49 8.89 5.44
N PRO A 216 1.99 7.90 4.69
CA PRO A 216 0.57 7.74 4.51
C PRO A 216 -0.08 7.45 5.87
N VAL A 217 -1.23 8.08 6.11
CA VAL A 217 -2.04 7.91 7.30
C VAL A 217 -3.24 7.07 6.90
N ILE A 218 -3.36 5.87 7.48
CA ILE A 218 -4.52 5.00 7.25
C ILE A 218 -5.44 5.14 8.45
N ARG A 219 -6.72 5.43 8.24
CA ARG A 219 -7.73 5.44 9.32
C ARG A 219 -8.67 4.27 9.11
N CYS A 220 -8.68 3.32 10.04
CA CYS A 220 -9.53 2.13 9.95
C CYS A 220 -10.81 2.35 10.75
N MET A 221 -11.96 2.07 10.14
CA MET A 221 -13.25 2.22 10.81
C MET A 221 -13.46 1.05 11.79
N PRO A 222 -14.03 1.30 12.99
CA PRO A 222 -14.37 0.22 13.92
C PRO A 222 -15.41 -0.72 13.30
N MET A 223 -15.39 -2.01 13.66
CA MET A 223 -16.42 -2.95 13.21
C MET A 223 -17.81 -2.46 13.64
N GLY A 224 -18.79 -2.49 12.74
CA GLY A 224 -20.16 -2.03 12.99
C GLY A 224 -20.46 -0.55 12.67
N SER A 225 -19.50 0.25 12.19
CA SER A 225 -19.81 1.58 11.63
C SER A 225 -20.90 1.48 10.55
N SER A 226 -21.94 2.30 10.63
CA SER A 226 -23.10 2.21 9.73
C SER A 226 -22.71 2.39 8.26
N GLY A 227 -23.37 1.64 7.39
CA GLY A 227 -23.08 1.57 5.95
C GLY A 227 -23.21 2.92 5.27
N PHE A 228 -22.24 3.23 4.41
CA PHE A 228 -22.23 4.44 3.60
C PHE A 228 -22.33 4.06 2.13
N SER A 229 -23.23 4.69 1.41
CA SER A 229 -23.38 4.49 -0.04
C SER A 229 -22.12 4.93 -0.78
N ARG A 230 -21.63 4.11 -1.71
CA ARG A 230 -20.48 4.45 -2.56
C ARG A 230 -20.59 5.90 -3.08
N PRO A 231 -19.57 6.76 -2.88
CA PRO A 231 -19.62 8.12 -3.37
C PRO A 231 -19.68 8.13 -4.90
N SER A 232 -20.49 9.02 -5.46
CA SER A 232 -20.57 9.21 -6.90
C SER A 232 -19.26 9.80 -7.42
N ALA A 233 -18.84 9.37 -8.62
CA ALA A 233 -17.70 10.02 -9.28
C ALA A 233 -18.03 11.51 -9.50
N PRO A 234 -17.07 12.43 -9.28
CA PRO A 234 -17.33 13.85 -9.49
C PRO A 234 -17.68 14.11 -10.96
N THR A 235 -18.84 14.73 -11.19
CA THR A 235 -19.37 15.04 -12.52
C THR A 235 -18.54 16.12 -13.23
N SER A 236 -17.79 16.93 -12.48
CA SER A 236 -16.95 18.02 -13.00
C SER A 236 -15.61 18.13 -12.25
N PRO A 237 -14.49 18.45 -12.94
CA PRO A 237 -13.22 18.73 -12.30
C PRO A 237 -13.32 19.95 -11.39
N GLY A 238 -13.04 19.81 -10.09
CA GLY A 238 -12.96 20.93 -9.14
C GLY A 238 -14.19 21.14 -8.25
N GLN A 239 -15.28 20.40 -8.45
CA GLN A 239 -16.33 20.28 -7.45
C GLN A 239 -16.11 19.00 -6.65
N ALA A 240 -15.71 19.15 -5.38
CA ALA A 240 -15.81 18.04 -4.44
C ALA A 240 -17.29 17.69 -4.29
N SER A 241 -17.67 16.45 -4.58
CA SER A 241 -19.04 16.02 -4.27
C SER A 241 -19.23 16.12 -2.76
N THR A 242 -20.37 16.64 -2.31
CA THR A 242 -20.77 16.57 -0.89
C THR A 242 -20.65 15.14 -0.35
N ASP A 243 -20.91 14.13 -1.20
CA ASP A 243 -20.72 12.72 -0.87
C ASP A 243 -19.27 12.41 -0.47
N TRP A 244 -18.28 12.90 -1.22
CA TRP A 244 -16.86 12.66 -0.94
C TRP A 244 -16.40 13.35 0.35
N GLN A 245 -16.87 14.56 0.60
CA GLN A 245 -16.59 15.28 1.85
C GLN A 245 -17.16 14.51 3.04
N ASN A 246 -18.40 14.04 2.95
CA ASN A 246 -19.02 13.26 4.03
C ASN A 246 -18.27 11.95 4.32
N VAL A 247 -17.84 11.22 3.29
CA VAL A 247 -17.00 10.02 3.47
C VAL A 247 -15.70 10.37 4.19
N TRP A 248 -15.06 11.47 3.80
CA TRP A 248 -13.78 11.87 4.36
C TRP A 248 -13.90 12.29 5.82
N GLU A 249 -14.92 13.10 6.16
CA GLU A 249 -15.20 13.50 7.54
C GLU A 249 -15.50 12.29 8.42
N GLN A 250 -16.33 11.36 7.96
CA GLN A 250 -16.58 10.10 8.70
C GLN A 250 -15.29 9.28 8.86
N GLY A 251 -14.45 9.24 7.84
CA GLY A 251 -13.15 8.57 7.89
C GLY A 251 -12.21 9.12 8.97
N LYS A 252 -12.39 10.36 9.42
CA LYS A 252 -11.58 10.93 10.51
C LYS A 252 -11.90 10.32 11.87
N GLU A 253 -13.06 9.68 12.04
CA GLU A 253 -13.44 8.94 13.25
C GLU A 253 -12.72 7.59 13.36
N GLY A 254 -12.08 7.13 12.28
CA GLY A 254 -11.34 5.87 12.26
C GLY A 254 -10.07 5.90 13.11
N VAL A 255 -9.66 4.73 13.60
CA VAL A 255 -8.42 4.57 14.35
C VAL A 255 -7.23 4.72 13.41
N GLU A 256 -6.32 5.61 13.79
CA GLU A 256 -5.16 5.96 12.98
C GLU A 256 -4.07 4.89 13.04
N VAL A 257 -3.60 4.48 11.86
CA VAL A 257 -2.48 3.58 11.65
C VAL A 257 -1.42 4.35 10.90
N LEU A 258 -0.31 4.62 11.60
CA LEU A 258 0.81 5.35 11.05
C LEU A 258 1.78 4.41 10.34
N GLY A 259 2.06 4.75 9.09
CA GLY A 259 3.16 4.15 8.36
C GLY A 259 4.50 4.54 8.96
N THR A 260 5.45 3.63 8.91
CA THR A 260 6.80 3.81 9.42
C THR A 260 7.83 3.50 8.34
N GLY A 261 8.97 4.19 8.41
CA GLY A 261 10.16 3.88 7.61
C GLY A 261 10.38 4.78 6.40
N LYS A 262 11.65 4.94 6.00
CA LYS A 262 12.06 5.93 4.99
C LYS A 262 11.29 5.78 3.67
N TRP A 263 10.82 6.90 3.12
CA TRP A 263 10.04 6.93 1.87
C TRP A 263 10.80 6.32 0.68
N THR A 264 12.14 6.42 0.69
CA THR A 264 13.03 5.85 -0.33
C THR A 264 13.18 4.32 -0.27
N ARG A 265 12.79 3.69 0.85
CA ARG A 265 12.90 2.24 1.03
C ARG A 265 11.82 1.49 0.26
N LYS A 266 12.15 0.25 -0.11
CA LYS A 266 11.21 -0.68 -0.77
C LYS A 266 10.23 -1.30 0.21
N THR A 267 10.51 -1.23 1.51
CA THR A 267 9.64 -1.76 2.55
C THR A 267 8.67 -0.71 3.06
N TYR A 268 7.58 -1.14 3.68
CA TYR A 268 6.63 -0.28 4.38
C TYR A 268 6.27 -0.94 5.70
N GLY A 269 6.65 -0.28 6.80
CA GLY A 269 6.29 -0.72 8.15
C GLY A 269 5.03 -0.01 8.63
N PHE A 270 4.35 -0.59 9.61
CA PHE A 270 3.29 0.07 10.38
C PHE A 270 3.05 -0.69 11.69
N THR A 271 2.35 -0.06 12.62
CA THR A 271 1.88 -0.68 13.86
C THR A 271 0.36 -0.76 13.83
N SER A 272 -0.22 -1.96 14.03
CA SER A 272 -1.67 -2.12 14.11
C SER A 272 -2.24 -1.42 15.35
N PRO A 273 -3.55 -1.10 15.36
CA PRO A 273 -4.22 -0.58 16.56
C PRO A 273 -4.08 -1.48 17.79
N GLU A 274 -3.91 -2.79 17.58
CA GLU A 274 -3.72 -3.80 18.62
C GLU A 274 -2.26 -3.88 19.12
N GLY A 275 -1.35 -3.05 18.58
CA GLY A 275 0.05 -2.96 19.00
C GLY A 275 1.02 -3.87 18.26
N GLY A 276 0.54 -4.67 17.30
CA GLY A 276 1.39 -5.54 16.48
C GLY A 276 2.22 -4.73 15.47
N ALA A 277 3.51 -5.06 15.31
CA ALA A 277 4.38 -4.42 14.32
C ALA A 277 4.44 -5.26 13.04
N PHE A 278 4.28 -4.62 11.87
CA PHE A 278 4.24 -5.29 10.57
C PHE A 278 5.14 -4.60 9.56
N GLU A 279 5.71 -5.38 8.64
CA GLU A 279 6.48 -4.87 7.50
C GLU A 279 6.12 -5.58 6.21
N TRP A 280 5.80 -4.81 5.18
CA TRP A 280 5.79 -5.26 3.80
C TRP A 280 7.21 -5.29 3.24
N ARG A 281 7.63 -6.44 2.69
CA ARG A 281 8.94 -6.61 2.06
C ARG A 281 8.86 -7.43 0.78
N TYR A 282 9.82 -7.23 -0.11
CA TYR A 282 9.96 -8.05 -1.30
C TYR A 282 10.69 -9.35 -0.95
N VAL A 283 10.14 -10.46 -1.39
CA VAL A 283 10.68 -11.81 -1.19
C VAL A 283 10.82 -12.44 -2.57
N GLN A 284 11.93 -13.14 -2.80
CA GLN A 284 12.07 -14.01 -3.96
C GLN A 284 11.80 -15.43 -3.51
N GLU A 285 10.79 -16.04 -4.11
CA GLU A 285 10.39 -17.42 -3.86
C GLU A 285 10.55 -18.20 -5.15
N ARG A 286 10.77 -19.51 -5.07
CA ARG A 286 10.66 -20.38 -6.24
C ARG A 286 9.23 -20.91 -6.27
N ASP A 287 8.58 -20.79 -7.41
CA ASP A 287 7.27 -21.42 -7.61
C ASP A 287 7.41 -22.95 -7.77
N ALA A 288 6.28 -23.63 -7.92
CA ALA A 288 6.24 -25.09 -8.10
C ALA A 288 6.98 -25.57 -9.35
N SER A 289 7.20 -24.69 -10.34
CA SER A 289 7.98 -24.97 -11.55
C SER A 289 9.49 -24.72 -11.36
N GLY A 290 9.90 -24.27 -10.18
CA GLY A 290 11.28 -23.89 -9.86
C GLY A 290 11.68 -22.51 -10.37
N GLN A 291 10.76 -21.76 -10.99
CA GLN A 291 11.02 -20.42 -11.50
C GLN A 291 11.01 -19.39 -10.37
N GLN A 292 11.89 -18.41 -10.48
CA GLN A 292 11.99 -17.32 -9.50
C GLN A 292 10.80 -16.37 -9.64
N GLN A 293 10.00 -16.27 -8.59
CA GLN A 293 8.88 -15.36 -8.47
C GLN A 293 9.18 -14.26 -7.45
N LEU A 294 8.86 -13.01 -7.80
CA LEU A 294 8.95 -11.88 -6.88
C LEU A 294 7.59 -11.67 -6.21
N THR A 295 7.52 -11.95 -4.91
CA THR A 295 6.35 -11.78 -4.05
C THR A 295 6.55 -10.55 -3.15
N ILE A 296 5.47 -9.85 -2.77
CA ILE A 296 5.53 -8.88 -1.67
C ILE A 296 4.89 -9.54 -0.45
N ALA A 297 5.65 -9.82 0.58
CA ALA A 297 5.16 -10.46 1.80
C ALA A 297 4.93 -9.41 2.90
N LEU A 298 3.82 -9.54 3.61
CA LEU A 298 3.56 -8.86 4.88
C LEU A 298 4.01 -9.78 6.01
N VAL A 299 4.98 -9.31 6.78
CA VAL A 299 5.57 -10.06 7.89
C VAL A 299 5.23 -9.36 9.19
N MET A 300 4.65 -10.10 10.13
CA MET A 300 4.56 -9.70 11.53
C MET A 300 5.95 -9.79 12.17
N LEU A 301 6.39 -8.70 12.79
CA LEU A 301 7.66 -8.63 13.50
C LEU A 301 7.43 -9.03 14.97
N GLN A 302 8.02 -10.13 15.42
CA GLN A 302 7.83 -10.64 16.78
C GLN A 302 8.54 -9.79 17.85
N ASN A 303 9.56 -9.02 17.48
CA ASN A 303 10.27 -8.11 18.38
C ASN A 303 10.28 -6.68 17.83
N ARG A 304 9.66 -5.76 18.57
CA ARG A 304 9.60 -4.33 18.24
C ARG A 304 10.99 -3.68 18.12
N SER A 305 11.98 -4.18 18.85
CA SER A 305 13.38 -3.70 18.82
C SER A 305 14.12 -3.97 17.50
N GLN A 306 13.64 -4.88 16.64
CA GLN A 306 14.18 -5.08 15.29
C GLN A 306 13.82 -3.94 14.32
N TYR A 307 12.87 -3.08 14.70
CA TYR A 307 12.45 -1.93 13.89
C TYR A 307 13.43 -0.75 14.00
N GLU A 308 14.07 -0.58 15.17
CA GLU A 308 14.87 0.62 15.51
C GLU A 308 16.40 0.39 15.40
N GLY A 309 16.87 -0.87 15.51
CA GLY A 309 18.29 -1.18 15.44
C GLY A 309 18.78 -1.50 14.02
N GLY A 310 19.46 -0.56 13.36
CA GLY A 310 20.02 -0.67 12.01
C GLY A 310 21.08 -1.77 11.75
N ASN A 311 21.21 -2.77 12.62
CA ASN A 311 22.16 -3.88 12.51
C ASN A 311 21.44 -5.23 12.33
N ALA A 312 20.57 -5.34 11.33
CA ALA A 312 20.24 -6.66 10.78
C ALA A 312 21.54 -7.25 10.21
N ARG A 313 22.06 -8.31 10.84
CA ARG A 313 23.19 -9.09 10.31
C ARG A 313 22.93 -9.34 8.82
N LYS A 314 23.85 -8.88 7.96
CA LYS A 314 23.82 -9.06 6.49
C LYS A 314 23.34 -10.47 6.14
N GLY A 315 22.07 -10.62 5.78
CA GLY A 315 21.50 -11.87 5.27
C GLY A 315 20.26 -12.43 5.99
N LYS A 316 20.02 -12.13 7.28
CA LYS A 316 18.81 -12.60 7.97
C LYS A 316 17.94 -11.38 8.28
N GLY A 317 16.88 -11.19 7.49
CA GLY A 317 15.85 -10.19 7.80
C GLY A 317 15.21 -10.49 9.16
N PRO A 318 14.41 -9.56 9.71
CA PRO A 318 13.74 -9.78 10.98
C PRO A 318 12.95 -11.10 10.94
N GLU A 319 13.13 -11.90 12.00
CA GLU A 319 12.40 -13.14 12.21
C GLU A 319 10.95 -12.80 12.53
N GLY A 320 10.02 -13.37 11.77
CA GLY A 320 8.63 -12.98 11.81
C GLY A 320 7.73 -13.95 11.09
N VAL A 321 6.44 -13.91 11.41
CA VAL A 321 5.41 -14.76 10.78
C VAL A 321 4.85 -14.03 9.57
N THR A 322 4.89 -14.66 8.40
CA THR A 322 4.24 -14.12 7.21
C THR A 322 2.72 -14.23 7.38
N VAL A 323 2.02 -13.10 7.43
CA VAL A 323 0.57 -13.06 7.62
C VAL A 323 -0.19 -12.84 6.31
N ALA A 324 0.45 -12.26 5.30
CA ALA A 324 -0.11 -12.15 3.95
C ALA A 324 0.99 -12.06 2.88
N GLN A 325 0.64 -12.36 1.63
CA GLN A 325 1.54 -12.28 0.48
C GLN A 325 0.78 -11.77 -0.75
N LEU A 326 1.29 -10.73 -1.40
CA LEU A 326 0.86 -10.32 -2.74
C LEU A 326 1.72 -11.03 -3.79
N VAL A 327 1.14 -12.05 -4.40
CA VAL A 327 1.72 -12.93 -5.42
C VAL A 327 1.50 -12.33 -6.80
N ARG A 328 2.60 -12.05 -7.53
CA ARG A 328 2.57 -11.43 -8.87
C ARG A 328 3.36 -12.26 -9.89
N ASN A 329 2.67 -13.13 -10.63
CA ASN A 329 3.21 -13.85 -11.80
C ASN A 329 2.38 -13.51 -13.05
N GLU A 330 2.59 -14.24 -14.14
CA GLU A 330 1.85 -14.04 -15.39
C GLU A 330 0.35 -14.32 -15.22
N ASP A 331 0.00 -15.31 -14.40
CA ASP A 331 -1.38 -15.74 -14.17
C ASP A 331 -2.15 -14.87 -13.16
N THR A 332 -1.46 -14.31 -12.17
CA THR A 332 -2.10 -13.51 -11.11
C THR A 332 -2.20 -12.03 -11.44
N ARG A 333 -1.40 -11.53 -12.39
CA ARG A 333 -1.42 -10.12 -12.78
C ARG A 333 -2.71 -9.76 -13.52
N PRO A 334 -3.18 -8.51 -13.38
CA PRO A 334 -4.26 -8.01 -14.24
C PRO A 334 -3.92 -8.14 -15.73
N PRO A 335 -4.90 -8.43 -16.60
CA PRO A 335 -4.65 -8.60 -18.02
C PRO A 335 -4.06 -7.31 -18.63
N GLY A 336 -3.09 -7.46 -19.53
CA GLY A 336 -2.42 -6.34 -20.20
C GLY A 336 -1.36 -5.61 -19.38
N VAL A 337 -1.05 -6.05 -18.16
CA VAL A 337 0.07 -5.50 -17.37
C VAL A 337 1.30 -6.38 -17.46
N SER A 338 2.48 -5.75 -17.57
CA SER A 338 3.75 -6.46 -17.60
C SER A 338 4.39 -6.55 -16.22
N LYS A 339 5.42 -7.40 -16.07
CA LYS A 339 6.28 -7.46 -14.89
C LYS A 339 7.00 -6.13 -14.56
N ASN A 340 7.10 -5.23 -15.53
CA ASN A 340 7.77 -3.94 -15.36
C ASN A 340 6.84 -2.82 -14.91
N ASN A 341 5.52 -3.08 -14.84
CA ASN A 341 4.55 -2.14 -14.34
C ASN A 341 4.72 -1.98 -12.82
N ALA A 342 4.95 -0.75 -12.35
CA ALA A 342 5.04 -0.44 -10.93
C ALA A 342 3.63 -0.25 -10.36
N GLY A 343 3.35 -0.85 -9.20
CA GLY A 343 2.06 -0.77 -8.53
C GLY A 343 0.96 -1.62 -9.16
N ASN A 344 1.31 -2.59 -10.00
CA ASN A 344 0.33 -3.56 -10.46
C ASN A 344 -0.07 -4.52 -9.33
N GLY A 345 -1.34 -4.91 -9.32
CA GLY A 345 -1.90 -5.85 -8.38
C GLY A 345 -1.54 -7.31 -8.69
N GLY A 346 -2.29 -8.22 -8.10
CA GLY A 346 -2.01 -9.66 -8.07
C GLY A 346 -2.97 -10.40 -7.15
N ASN A 347 -2.59 -11.62 -6.77
CA ASN A 347 -3.33 -12.38 -5.75
C ASN A 347 -2.77 -12.05 -4.37
N LEU A 348 -3.58 -11.41 -3.53
CA LEU A 348 -3.30 -11.18 -2.12
C LEU A 348 -3.77 -12.41 -1.33
N VAL A 349 -2.81 -13.26 -0.97
CA VAL A 349 -3.00 -14.50 -0.23
C VAL A 349 -2.83 -14.24 1.25
N PHE A 350 -3.82 -14.60 2.05
CA PHE A 350 -3.78 -14.49 3.50
C PHE A 350 -3.27 -15.77 4.12
N HIS A 351 -2.50 -15.66 5.20
CA HIS A 351 -2.22 -16.81 6.05
C HIS A 351 -3.52 -17.28 6.72
N ARG A 352 -3.72 -18.58 6.90
CA ARG A 352 -4.89 -19.15 7.58
C ARG A 352 -5.14 -18.53 8.95
N ASP A 353 -4.06 -18.28 9.68
CA ASP A 353 -4.09 -17.70 11.02
C ASP A 353 -3.96 -16.17 11.05
N ALA A 354 -3.94 -15.49 9.88
CA ALA A 354 -3.84 -14.03 9.81
C ALA A 354 -4.91 -13.27 10.63
N PRO A 355 -6.19 -13.72 10.69
CA PRO A 355 -7.22 -13.03 11.47
C PRO A 355 -6.95 -12.96 12.98
N LYS A 356 -6.01 -13.77 13.51
CA LYS A 356 -5.59 -13.71 14.92
C LYS A 356 -4.69 -12.52 15.23
N TYR A 357 -4.21 -11.85 14.19
CA TYR A 357 -3.08 -10.93 14.25
C TYR A 357 -3.39 -9.56 13.65
N ILE A 358 -4.17 -9.55 12.57
CA ILE A 358 -4.45 -8.35 11.80
C ILE A 358 -5.77 -8.52 11.05
N SER A 359 -6.56 -7.44 11.01
CA SER A 359 -7.81 -7.42 10.26
C SER A 359 -7.55 -7.45 8.75
N GLU A 360 -8.44 -8.11 8.01
CA GLU A 360 -8.35 -8.23 6.55
C GLU A 360 -8.34 -6.84 5.88
N GLU A 361 -9.17 -5.94 6.38
CA GLU A 361 -9.31 -4.55 5.92
C GLU A 361 -7.99 -3.80 6.02
N LEU A 362 -7.26 -3.99 7.13
CA LEU A 362 -5.97 -3.33 7.33
C LEU A 362 -4.88 -3.91 6.42
N VAL A 363 -4.88 -5.23 6.19
CA VAL A 363 -3.98 -5.85 5.21
C VAL A 363 -4.26 -5.31 3.80
N VAL A 364 -5.53 -5.22 3.41
CA VAL A 364 -5.92 -4.68 2.09
C VAL A 364 -5.52 -3.21 1.96
N ALA A 365 -5.83 -2.37 2.96
CA ALA A 365 -5.48 -0.95 2.94
C ALA A 365 -3.96 -0.73 2.85
N THR A 366 -3.17 -1.46 3.65
CA THR A 366 -1.71 -1.35 3.64
C THR A 366 -1.09 -1.93 2.36
N CYS A 367 -1.70 -2.95 1.76
CA CYS A 367 -1.33 -3.47 0.43
C CYS A 367 -1.49 -2.39 -0.65
N LEU A 368 -2.60 -1.63 -0.63
CA LEU A 368 -2.83 -0.54 -1.58
C LEU A 368 -1.81 0.59 -1.41
N VAL A 369 -1.46 0.93 -0.17
CA VAL A 369 -0.37 1.86 0.14
C VAL A 369 0.95 1.39 -0.46
N MET A 370 1.27 0.10 -0.36
CA MET A 370 2.46 -0.47 -0.97
C MET A 370 2.49 -0.33 -2.49
N LEU A 371 1.38 -0.65 -3.17
CA LEU A 371 1.26 -0.47 -4.63
C LEU A 371 1.44 1.00 -5.03
N LYS A 372 0.82 1.91 -4.29
CA LYS A 372 0.97 3.35 -4.50
C LYS A 372 2.42 3.82 -4.33
N LYS A 373 3.13 3.31 -3.31
CA LYS A 373 4.55 3.58 -3.08
C LYS A 373 5.42 3.13 -4.26
N GLU A 374 5.11 1.99 -4.89
CA GLU A 374 5.81 1.56 -6.11
C GLU A 374 5.64 2.55 -7.25
N VAL A 375 4.40 3.00 -7.50
CA VAL A 375 4.06 3.99 -8.54
C VAL A 375 4.85 5.28 -8.31
N ASP A 376 4.88 5.78 -7.08
CA ASP A 376 5.51 7.06 -6.77
C ASP A 376 7.02 7.02 -6.90
N ARG A 377 7.64 5.91 -6.50
CA ARG A 377 9.07 5.71 -6.75
C ARG A 377 9.39 5.66 -8.23
N ARG A 378 8.54 5.01 -9.04
CA ARG A 378 8.73 4.98 -10.49
C ARG A 378 8.60 6.37 -11.09
N ARG A 379 7.64 7.18 -10.62
CA ARG A 379 7.47 8.57 -11.03
C ARG A 379 8.67 9.44 -10.67
N MET A 380 9.21 9.30 -9.47
CA MET A 380 10.43 10.00 -9.07
C MET A 380 11.57 9.74 -10.06
N VAL A 381 11.80 8.47 -10.41
CA VAL A 381 12.84 8.10 -11.39
C VAL A 381 12.51 8.70 -12.76
N GLN A 382 11.26 8.67 -13.20
CA GLN A 382 10.85 9.30 -14.48
C GLN A 382 11.08 10.81 -14.48
N TYR A 383 10.76 11.52 -13.39
CA TYR A 383 11.01 12.96 -13.25
C TYR A 383 12.50 13.28 -13.25
N MET A 384 13.32 12.47 -12.58
CA MET A 384 14.78 12.63 -12.60
C MET A 384 15.36 12.47 -14.00
N MET A 385 14.91 11.47 -14.77
CA MET A 385 15.37 11.24 -16.14
C MET A 385 14.97 12.38 -17.08
N LEU A 386 13.75 12.91 -16.94
CA LEU A 386 13.29 14.06 -17.73
C LEU A 386 14.04 15.34 -17.35
N GLY A 387 14.26 15.60 -16.06
CA GLY A 387 15.04 16.75 -15.60
C GLY A 387 16.48 16.71 -16.10
N ALA A 388 17.12 15.53 -16.08
CA ALA A 388 18.46 15.35 -16.63
C ALA A 388 18.51 15.59 -18.15
N ALA A 389 17.49 15.16 -18.90
CA ALA A 389 17.41 15.39 -20.35
C ALA A 389 17.25 16.89 -20.70
N VAL A 390 16.53 17.66 -19.88
CA VAL A 390 16.32 19.10 -20.09
C VAL A 390 17.59 19.92 -19.80
N VAL A 391 18.48 19.45 -18.92
CA VAL A 391 19.74 20.16 -18.60
C VAL A 391 20.83 19.92 -19.65
N ILE A 392 20.69 18.87 -20.47
CA ILE A 392 21.67 18.50 -21.51
C ILE A 392 21.34 19.14 -22.88
N LEU A 393 20.12 19.65 -23.05
CA LEU A 393 19.67 20.40 -24.23
C LEU A 393 19.84 21.90 -24.01
#